data_AF-A0A1Y2K3E5-F1
#
_entry.id   AF-A0A1Y2K3E5-F1
#
_cell.length_a   1.000
_cell.length_b   1.000
_cell.length_c   1.000
_cell.angle_alpha   90.00
_cell.angle_beta   90.00
_cell.angle_gamma   90.00
#
_symmetry.space_group_name_H-M   'P 1'
#
loop_
_entity.id
_entity.type
_entity.pdbx_description
1 polymer ?
#
loop_
_entity_poly.entity_id
_entity_poly.type
_entity_poly.pdbx_seq_one_letter_code
_entity_poly.pdbx_strand_id
1 'polypeptide(L)'
;MSVSKIPYSSKAFALTELLNDAERRAIIRRGAAEGYHKALMQTEDGAVYAEETRNNDRVIFVDADLAQTLYARIEPFLPSLIAIYRPLCLNDHFRLLRYAPGHYFTWHGDGQFRYSAAQRSLLTLLIYLNDDFTGGETEFEQF
;
A
#
# COMPACT_ATOMS: atom_id res chain seq x y z
N MET A 1 -5.71 18.91 -8.59
CA MET A 1 -5.31 18.65 -7.18
C MET A 1 -3.81 18.86 -7.07
N SER A 2 -3.31 19.45 -5.99
CA SER A 2 -1.87 19.64 -5.78
C SER A 2 -1.41 18.72 -4.66
N VAL A 3 -0.69 17.65 -5.02
CA VAL A 3 -0.11 16.72 -4.05
C VAL A 3 1.00 17.44 -3.29
N SER A 4 1.03 17.31 -1.96
CA SER A 4 2.06 17.94 -1.12
C SER A 4 2.80 16.88 -0.30
N LYS A 5 4.11 17.06 -0.12
CA LYS A 5 4.97 16.14 0.64
C LYS A 5 5.13 16.60 2.08
N ILE A 6 4.92 15.68 3.02
CA ILE A 6 5.22 15.87 4.45
C ILE A 6 6.37 14.92 4.80
N PRO A 7 7.56 15.45 5.14
CA PRO A 7 8.69 14.60 5.54
C PRO A 7 8.42 13.92 6.89
N TYR A 8 8.85 12.67 7.04
CA TYR A 8 8.80 11.94 8.31
C TYR A 8 10.21 11.53 8.76
N SER A 9 10.97 10.86 7.88
CA SER A 9 12.36 10.49 8.13
C SER A 9 13.16 10.48 6.81
N SER A 10 14.43 10.05 6.86
CA SER A 10 15.21 9.80 5.64
C SER A 10 14.69 8.64 4.79
N LYS A 11 13.85 7.76 5.38
CA LYS A 11 13.34 6.54 4.75
C LYS A 11 11.83 6.57 4.47
N ALA A 12 11.08 7.52 5.04
CA ALA A 12 9.64 7.62 4.87
C ALA A 12 9.16 9.08 4.78
N PHE A 13 8.08 9.30 4.04
CA PHE A 13 7.36 10.57 3.95
C PHE A 13 5.89 10.31 3.60
N ALA A 14 5.01 11.26 3.92
CA ALA A 14 3.61 11.22 3.54
C ALA A 14 3.35 12.16 2.35
N LEU A 15 2.31 11.84 1.59
CA LEU A 15 1.75 12.70 0.53
C LEU A 15 0.30 13.02 0.88
N THR A 16 -0.06 14.30 0.86
CA THR A 16 -1.45 14.74 1.05
C THR A 16 -2.12 15.00 -0.30
N GLU A 17 -3.45 14.92 -0.33
CA GLU A 17 -4.27 15.17 -1.52
C GLU A 17 -3.93 14.28 -2.73
N LEU A 18 -3.41 13.06 -2.48
CA LEU A 18 -3.09 12.09 -3.54
C LEU A 18 -4.34 11.59 -4.28
N LEU A 19 -5.44 11.40 -3.53
CA LEU A 19 -6.75 11.03 -4.04
C LEU A 19 -7.77 12.09 -3.64
N ASN A 20 -8.71 12.41 -4.54
CA ASN A 20 -9.91 13.11 -4.11
C ASN A 20 -10.90 12.16 -3.44
N ASP A 21 -11.87 12.79 -2.79
CA ASP A 21 -13.09 12.22 -2.26
C ASP A 21 -13.81 11.21 -3.16
N ALA A 22 -13.98 11.50 -4.45
CA ALA A 22 -14.68 10.63 -5.36
C ALA A 22 -13.87 9.37 -5.68
N GLU A 23 -12.56 9.50 -5.89
CA GLU A 23 -11.62 8.39 -6.12
C GLU A 23 -11.55 7.48 -4.89
N ARG A 24 -11.39 8.07 -3.71
CA ARG A 24 -11.37 7.37 -2.43
C ARG A 24 -12.63 6.54 -2.20
N ARG A 25 -13.80 7.15 -2.40
CA ARG A 25 -15.10 6.45 -2.31
C ARG A 25 -15.26 5.37 -3.39
N ALA A 26 -14.73 5.58 -4.59
CA ALA A 26 -14.79 4.58 -5.65
C ALA A 26 -13.97 3.32 -5.30
N ILE A 27 -12.77 3.49 -4.74
CA ILE A 27 -11.93 2.37 -4.29
C ILE A 27 -12.60 1.61 -3.13
N ILE A 28 -13.17 2.32 -2.15
CA ILE A 28 -13.91 1.68 -1.05
C ILE A 28 -15.10 0.86 -1.58
N ARG A 29 -15.91 1.43 -2.48
CA ARG A 29 -17.05 0.73 -3.08
C ARG A 29 -16.61 -0.50 -3.88
N ARG A 30 -15.48 -0.42 -4.59
CA ARG A 30 -14.92 -1.57 -5.31
C ARG A 30 -14.61 -2.72 -4.35
N GLY A 31 -13.92 -2.45 -3.24
CA GLY A 31 -13.63 -3.47 -2.23
C GLY A 31 -14.89 -4.12 -1.66
N ALA A 32 -15.92 -3.32 -1.38
CA ALA A 32 -17.20 -3.85 -0.90
C ALA A 32 -17.88 -4.75 -1.95
N ALA A 33 -17.80 -4.39 -3.24
CA ALA A 33 -18.39 -5.15 -4.33
C ALA A 33 -17.63 -6.45 -4.65
N GLU A 34 -16.30 -6.44 -4.57
CA GLU A 34 -15.47 -7.62 -4.84
C GLU A 34 -15.51 -8.66 -3.70
N GLY A 35 -15.80 -8.21 -2.47
CA GLY A 35 -15.92 -9.10 -1.31
C GLY A 35 -14.60 -9.34 -0.59
N TYR A 36 -14.53 -8.92 0.67
CA TYR A 36 -13.35 -9.06 1.50
C TYR A 36 -13.17 -10.49 2.02
N HIS A 37 -11.93 -10.97 2.00
CA HIS A 37 -11.53 -12.26 2.58
C HIS A 37 -10.41 -12.07 3.59
N LYS A 38 -10.21 -13.05 4.47
CA LYS A 38 -9.09 -13.02 5.42
C LYS A 38 -7.76 -12.82 4.70
N ALA A 39 -6.95 -11.89 5.19
CA ALA A 39 -5.71 -11.54 4.54
C ALA A 39 -4.66 -12.65 4.79
N LEU A 40 -4.53 -13.60 3.87
CA LEU A 40 -3.51 -14.67 3.95
C LEU A 40 -2.09 -14.18 3.67
N MET A 41 -1.11 -14.63 4.45
CA MET A 41 0.32 -14.41 4.20
C MET A 41 0.84 -15.45 3.19
N GLN A 42 1.78 -15.04 2.34
CA GLN A 42 2.44 -15.97 1.42
C GLN A 42 3.71 -16.49 2.09
N THR A 43 3.81 -17.80 2.26
CA THR A 43 5.01 -18.51 2.74
C THR A 43 5.53 -19.44 1.65
N GLU A 44 6.70 -20.05 1.85
CA GLU A 44 7.24 -21.05 0.91
C GLU A 44 6.27 -22.24 0.74
N ASP A 45 5.58 -22.63 1.80
CA ASP A 45 4.61 -23.74 1.81
C ASP A 45 3.18 -23.34 1.37
N GLY A 46 2.98 -22.12 0.86
CA GLY A 46 1.69 -21.63 0.38
C GLY A 46 1.06 -20.52 1.22
N ALA A 47 -0.25 -20.32 1.08
CA ALA A 47 -0.95 -19.23 1.74
C ALA A 47 -1.42 -19.63 3.16
N VAL A 48 -0.93 -18.94 4.19
CA VAL A 48 -1.25 -19.23 5.60
C VAL A 48 -2.01 -18.06 6.23
N TYR A 49 -3.06 -18.36 7.00
CA TYR A 49 -3.67 -17.39 7.90
C TYR A 49 -2.90 -17.43 9.22
N ALA A 50 -2.10 -16.41 9.50
CA ALA A 50 -1.41 -16.26 10.78
C ALA A 50 -2.04 -15.09 11.53
N GLU A 51 -3.08 -15.42 12.30
CA GLU A 51 -3.87 -14.44 13.05
C GLU A 51 -3.02 -13.59 13.99
N GLU A 52 -1.97 -14.18 14.57
CA GLU A 52 -1.00 -13.53 15.45
C GLU A 52 -0.12 -12.48 14.74
N THR A 53 -0.02 -12.54 13.41
CA THR A 53 0.74 -11.58 12.62
C THR A 53 -0.18 -10.54 12.00
N ARG A 54 -1.32 -11.00 11.46
CA ARG A 54 -2.38 -10.12 10.97
C ARG A 54 -3.71 -10.84 10.92
N ASN A 55 -4.76 -10.12 11.25
CA ASN A 55 -6.13 -10.63 11.29
C ASN A 55 -7.10 -9.78 10.43
N ASN A 56 -6.56 -8.82 9.66
CA ASN A 56 -7.32 -7.96 8.78
C ASN A 56 -7.92 -8.69 7.57
N ASP A 57 -8.87 -8.04 6.91
CA ASP A 57 -9.41 -8.53 5.66
C ASP A 57 -8.72 -7.85 4.47
N ARG A 58 -8.76 -8.50 3.30
CA ARG A 58 -8.15 -8.02 2.06
C ARG A 58 -8.97 -8.38 0.83
N VAL A 59 -8.95 -7.47 -0.14
CA VAL A 59 -9.25 -7.70 -1.56
C VAL A 59 -7.97 -7.49 -2.36
N ILE A 60 -7.75 -8.33 -3.37
CA ILE A 60 -6.65 -8.15 -4.34
C ILE A 60 -7.27 -7.97 -5.72
N PHE A 61 -6.84 -6.92 -6.42
CA PHE A 61 -7.24 -6.69 -7.80
C PHE A 61 -6.07 -6.14 -8.61
N VAL A 62 -6.14 -6.31 -9.92
CA VAL A 62 -5.19 -5.75 -10.88
C VAL A 62 -5.84 -4.55 -11.57
N ASP A 63 -5.11 -3.43 -11.64
CA ASP A 63 -5.59 -2.21 -12.30
C ASP A 63 -4.41 -1.37 -12.84
N ALA A 64 -4.06 -1.58 -14.10
CA ALA A 64 -2.93 -0.88 -14.72
C ALA A 64 -3.18 0.64 -14.88
N ASP A 65 -4.43 1.04 -15.14
CA ASP A 65 -4.79 2.45 -15.37
C ASP A 65 -4.71 3.24 -14.05
N LEU A 66 -5.21 2.66 -12.95
CA LEU A 66 -5.06 3.23 -11.62
C LEU A 66 -3.58 3.33 -11.23
N ALA A 67 -2.79 2.29 -11.51
CA ALA A 67 -1.37 2.28 -11.22
C ALA A 67 -0.61 3.37 -11.98
N GLN A 68 -0.88 3.53 -13.29
CA GLN A 68 -0.29 4.59 -14.11
C GLN A 68 -0.70 5.98 -13.60
N THR A 69 -1.98 6.17 -13.28
CA THR A 69 -2.51 7.44 -12.77
C THR A 69 -1.85 7.83 -11.45
N LEU A 70 -1.74 6.89 -10.50
CA LEU A 70 -1.09 7.13 -9.22
C LEU A 70 0.42 7.34 -9.37
N TYR A 71 1.08 6.57 -10.24
CA TYR A 71 2.52 6.73 -10.51
C TYR A 71 2.84 8.15 -10.98
N ALA A 72 2.10 8.68 -11.96
CA ALA A 72 2.30 10.05 -12.45
C ALA A 72 2.15 11.12 -11.36
N ARG A 73 1.31 10.87 -10.34
CA ARG A 73 1.13 11.79 -9.21
C ARG A 73 2.28 11.72 -8.20
N ILE A 74 2.84 10.53 -7.97
CA ILE A 74 3.87 10.32 -6.93
C ILE A 74 5.30 10.47 -7.47
N GLU A 75 5.53 10.24 -8.76
CA GLU A 75 6.86 10.23 -9.39
C GLU A 75 7.71 11.46 -9.03
N PRO A 76 7.19 12.69 -9.03
CA PRO A 76 7.98 13.87 -8.67
C PRO A 76 8.56 13.87 -7.24
N PHE A 77 8.02 13.03 -6.36
CA PHE A 77 8.41 12.95 -4.94
C PHE A 77 9.32 11.77 -4.64
N LEU A 78 9.51 10.85 -5.59
CA LEU A 78 10.35 9.66 -5.43
C LEU A 78 11.83 10.03 -5.55
N PRO A 79 12.72 9.32 -4.83
CA PRO A 79 14.16 9.46 -5.06
C PRO A 79 14.50 9.00 -6.49
N SER A 80 15.31 9.78 -7.20
CA SER A 80 15.73 9.48 -8.57
C SER A 80 16.62 8.22 -8.68
N LEU A 81 17.16 7.76 -7.56
CA LEU A 81 17.99 6.56 -7.44
C LEU A 81 17.85 5.94 -6.04
N ILE A 82 17.68 4.62 -5.98
CA ILE A 82 17.81 3.81 -4.77
C ILE A 82 18.84 2.72 -5.04
N ALA A 83 20.02 2.82 -4.42
CA ALA A 83 21.20 2.04 -4.77
C ALA A 83 21.53 2.14 -6.28
N ILE A 84 21.20 1.12 -7.08
CA ILE A 84 21.42 1.10 -8.53
C ILE A 84 20.11 1.16 -9.34
N TYR A 85 18.96 1.27 -8.65
CA TYR A 85 17.64 1.21 -9.27
C TYR A 85 17.04 2.59 -9.43
N ARG A 86 16.33 2.81 -10.53
CA ARG A 86 15.53 4.01 -10.78
C ARG A 86 14.04 3.67 -10.68
N PRO A 87 13.19 4.60 -10.20
CA PRO A 87 11.75 4.45 -10.33
C PRO A 87 11.37 4.19 -11.79
N LEU A 88 10.40 3.29 -11.99
CA LEU A 88 9.94 2.89 -13.33
C LEU A 88 8.42 2.93 -13.42
N CYS A 89 7.73 2.32 -12.45
CA CYS A 89 6.28 2.25 -12.41
C CYS A 89 5.79 1.94 -10.99
N LEU A 90 4.48 2.08 -10.77
CA LEU A 90 3.79 1.49 -9.63
C LEU A 90 3.35 0.06 -9.97
N ASN A 91 3.35 -0.84 -8.98
CA ASN A 91 2.80 -2.19 -9.15
C ASN A 91 1.28 -2.09 -9.33
N ASP A 92 0.75 -2.77 -10.34
CA ASP A 92 -0.67 -2.81 -10.71
C ASP A 92 -1.52 -3.77 -9.86
N HIS A 93 -0.90 -4.58 -9.01
CA HIS A 93 -1.56 -5.48 -8.07
C HIS A 93 -1.85 -4.78 -6.74
N PHE A 94 -3.03 -4.20 -6.63
CA PHE A 94 -3.50 -3.52 -5.44
C PHE A 94 -3.94 -4.51 -4.37
N ARG A 95 -3.64 -4.15 -3.12
CA ARG A 95 -4.10 -4.86 -1.93
C ARG A 95 -4.93 -3.89 -1.11
N LEU A 96 -6.24 -4.01 -1.20
CA LEU A 96 -7.16 -3.19 -0.43
C LEU A 96 -7.41 -3.87 0.90
N LEU A 97 -7.05 -3.21 2.00
CA LEU A 97 -7.09 -3.77 3.35
C LEU A 97 -8.24 -3.14 4.14
N ARG A 98 -8.96 -3.96 4.91
CA ARG A 98 -10.02 -3.51 5.82
C ARG A 98 -9.75 -4.02 7.23
N TYR A 99 -9.76 -3.09 8.17
CA TYR A 99 -9.54 -3.32 9.58
C TYR A 99 -10.85 -3.09 10.32
N ALA A 100 -11.28 -4.07 11.09
CA ALA A 100 -12.38 -3.95 12.04
C ALA A 100 -11.78 -3.65 13.44
N PRO A 101 -12.60 -3.27 14.44
CA PRO A 101 -12.11 -3.13 15.81
C PRO A 101 -11.34 -4.37 16.28
N GLY A 102 -10.13 -4.17 16.80
CA GLY A 102 -9.23 -5.25 17.21
C GLY A 102 -8.41 -5.89 16.08
N HIS A 103 -8.58 -5.46 14.82
CA HIS A 103 -7.70 -5.89 13.75
C HIS A 103 -6.36 -5.14 13.77
N TYR A 104 -5.28 -5.84 13.43
CA TYR A 104 -3.92 -5.32 13.40
C TYR A 104 -3.07 -6.01 12.32
N PHE A 105 -1.88 -5.46 12.12
CA PHE A 105 -0.76 -6.10 11.45
C PHE A 105 0.49 -5.79 12.29
N THR A 106 1.12 -6.82 12.86
CA THR A 106 2.30 -6.66 13.73
C THR A 106 3.49 -6.10 12.97
N TRP A 107 4.54 -5.69 13.69
CA TRP A 107 5.83 -5.29 13.12
C TRP A 107 6.36 -6.29 12.07
N HIS A 108 6.70 -5.80 10.89
CA HIS A 108 7.20 -6.60 9.77
C HIS A 108 7.98 -5.75 8.76
N GLY A 109 8.69 -6.44 7.87
CA GLY A 109 9.21 -5.86 6.63
C GLY A 109 8.32 -6.21 5.44
N ASP A 110 8.16 -5.28 4.51
CA ASP A 110 7.40 -5.53 3.29
C ASP A 110 8.14 -6.44 2.31
N GLY A 111 7.40 -7.39 1.73
CA GLY A 111 7.90 -8.28 0.70
C GLY A 111 8.14 -7.56 -0.63
N GLN A 112 9.13 -8.03 -1.39
CA GLN A 112 9.40 -7.54 -2.74
C GLN A 112 8.54 -8.26 -3.77
N PHE A 113 7.89 -7.51 -4.64
CA PHE A 113 7.31 -8.04 -5.88
C PHE A 113 8.37 -8.02 -6.98
N ARG A 114 8.60 -9.15 -7.64
CA ARG A 114 9.62 -9.29 -8.69
C ARG A 114 8.95 -9.59 -10.02
N TYR A 115 9.08 -8.68 -10.97
CA TYR A 115 8.64 -8.88 -12.36
C TYR A 115 9.71 -9.63 -13.15
N SER A 116 10.99 -9.34 -12.91
CA SER A 116 12.14 -9.96 -13.57
C SER A 116 13.40 -9.82 -12.72
N ALA A 117 14.53 -10.31 -13.24
CA ALA A 117 15.84 -10.09 -12.60
C ALA A 117 16.21 -8.60 -12.50
N ALA A 118 15.71 -7.76 -13.42
CA ALA A 118 16.02 -6.33 -13.49
C ALA A 118 14.94 -5.43 -12.88
N GLN A 119 13.72 -5.94 -12.64
CA GLN A 119 12.58 -5.14 -12.20
C GLN A 119 11.92 -5.74 -10.95
N ARG A 120 11.93 -4.97 -9.86
CA ARG A 120 11.33 -5.34 -8.57
C ARG A 120 10.85 -4.11 -7.80
N SER A 121 9.91 -4.30 -6.88
CA SER A 121 9.53 -3.25 -5.93
C SER A 121 10.62 -3.02 -4.87
N LEU A 122 10.82 -1.75 -4.52
CA LEU A 122 11.75 -1.30 -3.47
C LEU A 122 11.11 -0.37 -2.45
N LEU A 123 9.96 0.22 -2.79
CA LEU A 123 9.19 1.12 -1.95
C LEU A 123 7.76 0.59 -1.84
N THR A 124 7.11 0.92 -0.73
CA THR A 124 5.69 0.68 -0.50
C THR A 124 4.93 2.00 -0.60
N LEU A 125 3.80 1.97 -1.29
CA LEU A 125 2.80 3.04 -1.27
C LEU A 125 1.61 2.57 -0.44
N LEU A 126 1.45 3.14 0.75
CA LEU A 126 0.28 2.93 1.61
C LEU A 126 -0.65 4.14 1.48
N ILE A 127 -1.91 3.92 1.14
CA ILE A 127 -2.91 4.98 0.94
C ILE A 127 -4.05 4.79 1.93
N TYR A 128 -4.28 5.78 2.79
CA TYR A 128 -5.42 5.81 3.70
C TYR A 128 -6.69 6.23 2.96
N LEU A 129 -7.76 5.45 3.12
CA LEU A 129 -9.02 5.64 2.38
C LEU A 129 -10.17 6.18 3.24
N ASN A 130 -10.03 6.17 4.56
CA ASN A 130 -10.97 6.77 5.50
C ASN A 130 -10.23 7.12 6.80
N ASP A 131 -10.93 7.85 7.66
CA ASP A 131 -10.40 8.44 8.91
C ASP A 131 -11.46 8.50 10.02
N ASP A 132 -12.61 7.86 9.83
CA ASP A 132 -13.75 7.84 10.76
C ASP A 132 -13.59 6.77 11.87
N PHE A 133 -12.41 6.72 12.50
CA PHE A 133 -12.06 5.75 13.53
C PHE A 133 -10.97 6.27 14.49
N THR A 134 -10.64 5.49 15.51
CA THR A 134 -9.55 5.76 16.46
C THR A 134 -8.59 4.58 16.48
N GLY A 135 -7.28 4.85 16.56
CA GLY A 135 -6.22 3.86 16.35
C GLY A 135 -5.93 3.66 14.85
N GLY A 136 -5.21 2.58 14.50
CA GLY A 136 -4.92 2.21 13.12
C GLY A 136 -3.75 2.99 12.50
N GLU A 137 -2.92 3.61 13.34
CA GLU A 137 -1.72 4.30 12.95
C GLU A 137 -0.71 3.35 12.30
N THR A 138 0.01 3.82 11.29
CA THR A 138 1.22 3.13 10.82
C THR A 138 2.42 3.70 11.56
N GLU A 139 3.04 2.85 12.36
CA GLU A 139 4.24 3.18 13.10
C GLU A 139 5.48 2.59 12.42
N PHE A 140 6.63 3.22 12.66
CA PHE A 140 7.93 2.75 12.20
C PHE A 140 8.86 2.64 13.42
N GLU A 141 9.59 1.53 13.55
CA GLU A 141 10.71 1.48 14.49
C GLU A 141 11.69 2.61 14.16
N GLN A 142 12.22 3.27 15.18
CA GLN A 142 13.18 4.35 15.01
C GLN A 142 14.34 3.85 14.14
N PHE A 143 14.56 4.51 13.00
CA PHE A 143 15.45 4.08 11.91
C PHE A 143 16.93 4.33 12.13
#